data_AF-K0AY77-F1
#
_entry.id   AF-K0AY77-F1
#
_cell.length_a   1.000
_cell.length_b   1.000
_cell.length_c   1.000
_cell.angle_alpha   90.00
_cell.angle_beta   90.00
_cell.angle_gamma   90.00
#
_symmetry.space_group_name_H-M   'P 1'
#
loop_
_entity.id
_entity.type
_entity.pdbx_description
1 polymer ?
#
loop_
_entity_poly.entity_id
_entity_poly.type
_entity_poly.pdbx_seq_one_letter_code
_entity_poly.pdbx_strand_id
1 'polypeptide(L)'
;MKEASNSINNILKKLKDKKEWTVLVYGNGNNELEPEIYEVFSKINDEVVNESIRVITQLARAPQSLVKLLRPTLLRSNLDSWHGVKRYETTLEGTTIVEDLGNRNMADPYTLYEFITWGITNYPSNNVMLILSGHGAGFAGMMTDLANDHPFIMSMNGICSAIYNSKQKTNKNIDCILLDACYMNMIEIWYELALISNSPVDYILVPSKNVPIEGLPYHLVIRYLQEECNNKKKY
;
A
#
# COMPACT_ATOMS: atom_id res chain seq x y z
N MET A 1 -28.67 18.05 -9.84
CA MET A 1 -29.46 17.52 -8.69
C MET A 1 -29.51 15.98 -8.65
N LYS A 2 -29.81 15.26 -9.75
CA LYS A 2 -29.82 13.78 -9.76
C LYS A 2 -28.44 13.13 -9.51
N GLU A 3 -27.36 13.67 -10.06
CA GLU A 3 -25.99 13.16 -9.85
C GLU A 3 -25.49 13.31 -8.40
N ALA A 4 -25.75 14.47 -7.78
CA ALA A 4 -25.41 14.70 -6.38
C ALA A 4 -26.17 13.76 -5.42
N SER A 5 -27.45 13.48 -5.72
CA SER A 5 -28.27 12.53 -4.94
C SER A 5 -27.77 11.08 -5.07
N ASN A 6 -27.36 10.66 -6.28
CA ASN A 6 -26.77 9.33 -6.48
C ASN A 6 -25.40 9.19 -5.80
N SER A 7 -24.59 10.25 -5.79
CA SER A 7 -23.30 10.27 -5.07
C SER A 7 -23.50 10.13 -3.55
N ILE A 8 -24.45 10.86 -2.97
CA ILE A 8 -24.78 10.78 -1.54
C ILE A 8 -25.29 9.37 -1.18
N ASN A 9 -26.19 8.80 -1.99
CA ASN A 9 -26.71 7.45 -1.74
C ASN A 9 -25.63 6.37 -1.81
N ASN A 10 -24.66 6.51 -2.72
CA ASN A 10 -23.51 5.60 -2.80
C ASN A 10 -22.59 5.74 -1.58
N ILE A 11 -22.35 6.96 -1.09
CA ILE A 11 -21.57 7.21 0.13
C ILE A 11 -22.28 6.61 1.34
N LEU A 12 -23.59 6.82 1.49
CA LEU A 12 -24.39 6.26 2.58
C LEU A 12 -24.44 4.73 2.55
N LYS A 13 -24.48 4.12 1.36
CA LYS A 13 -24.37 2.67 1.19
C LYS A 13 -23.00 2.16 1.64
N LYS A 14 -21.91 2.81 1.23
CA LYS A 14 -20.54 2.47 1.65
C LYS A 14 -20.35 2.61 3.16
N LEU A 15 -20.95 3.61 3.79
CA LEU A 15 -20.90 3.80 5.24
C LEU A 15 -21.71 2.76 6.03
N LYS A 16 -22.79 2.22 5.44
CA LYS A 16 -23.57 1.12 6.04
C LYS A 16 -22.90 -0.25 5.93
N ASP A 17 -22.02 -0.45 4.95
CA ASP A 17 -21.23 -1.67 4.74
C ASP A 17 -19.77 -1.49 5.22
N LYS A 18 -19.59 -0.68 6.27
CA LYS A 18 -18.28 -0.35 6.82
C LYS A 18 -17.63 -1.62 7.38
N LYS A 19 -16.45 -1.93 6.86
CA LYS A 19 -15.68 -3.14 7.19
C LYS A 19 -14.86 -2.91 8.46
N GLU A 20 -14.39 -3.98 9.10
CA GLU A 20 -13.55 -3.85 10.29
C GLU A 20 -12.17 -3.30 9.93
N TRP A 21 -11.58 -3.78 8.83
CA TRP A 21 -10.29 -3.29 8.33
C TRP A 21 -10.32 -2.95 6.85
N THR A 22 -9.62 -1.88 6.50
CA THR A 22 -9.11 -1.65 5.15
C THR A 22 -7.59 -1.73 5.19
N VAL A 23 -7.01 -2.68 4.45
CA VAL A 23 -5.57 -2.84 4.27
C VAL A 23 -5.18 -2.20 2.95
N LEU A 24 -4.42 -1.12 3.01
CA LEU A 24 -3.89 -0.38 1.87
C LEU A 24 -2.44 -0.82 1.62
N VAL A 25 -2.18 -1.49 0.51
CA VAL A 25 -0.84 -1.96 0.12
C VAL A 25 -0.31 -1.04 -0.97
N TYR A 26 0.77 -0.32 -0.69
CA TYR A 26 1.49 0.51 -1.64
C TYR A 26 2.79 -0.20 -2.04
N GLY A 27 2.74 -0.95 -3.14
CA GLY A 27 3.84 -1.78 -3.63
C GLY A 27 4.57 -1.14 -4.79
N ASN A 28 5.79 -0.66 -4.56
CA ASN A 28 6.58 0.01 -5.58
C ASN A 28 7.60 -0.93 -6.24
N GLY A 29 7.21 -1.49 -7.38
CA GLY A 29 8.08 -2.21 -8.31
C GLY A 29 8.55 -1.38 -9.50
N ASN A 30 8.52 -0.04 -9.46
CA ASN A 30 9.09 0.81 -10.53
C ASN A 30 10.64 0.83 -10.50
N ASN A 31 11.27 -0.29 -10.22
CA ASN A 31 12.72 -0.48 -10.13
C ASN A 31 13.03 -1.97 -10.36
N GLU A 32 14.25 -2.40 -10.04
CA GLU A 32 14.69 -3.78 -10.22
C GLU A 32 14.08 -4.80 -9.25
N LEU A 33 13.33 -4.37 -8.22
CA LEU A 33 12.53 -5.23 -7.34
C LEU A 33 11.13 -5.53 -7.89
N GLU A 34 10.80 -5.08 -9.11
CA GLU A 34 9.52 -5.42 -9.75
C GLU A 34 9.11 -6.89 -9.60
N PRO A 35 10.00 -7.87 -9.83
CA PRO A 35 9.62 -9.28 -9.76
C PRO A 35 9.20 -9.71 -8.35
N GLU A 36 9.89 -9.22 -7.31
CA GLU A 36 9.59 -9.54 -5.92
C GLU A 36 8.34 -8.83 -5.42
N ILE A 37 8.17 -7.55 -5.74
CA ILE A 37 6.95 -6.79 -5.42
C ILE A 37 5.73 -7.44 -6.09
N TYR A 38 5.86 -7.89 -7.33
CA TYR A 38 4.81 -8.64 -8.02
C TYR A 38 4.54 -10.00 -7.38
N GLU A 39 5.57 -10.73 -6.94
CA GLU A 39 5.41 -12.01 -6.25
C GLU A 39 4.63 -11.87 -4.94
N VAL A 40 4.92 -10.82 -4.16
CA VAL A 40 4.17 -10.50 -2.94
C VAL A 40 2.70 -10.20 -3.26
N PHE A 41 2.44 -9.41 -4.31
CA PHE A 41 1.08 -9.18 -4.78
C PHE A 41 0.38 -10.47 -5.24
N SER A 42 1.07 -11.35 -5.96
CA SER A 42 0.51 -12.64 -6.39
C SER A 42 0.06 -13.49 -5.20
N LYS A 43 0.82 -13.48 -4.09
CA LYS A 43 0.42 -14.17 -2.85
C LYS A 43 -0.82 -13.56 -2.22
N ILE A 44 -1.00 -12.23 -2.29
CA ILE A 44 -2.25 -11.58 -1.86
C ILE A 44 -3.39 -11.97 -2.80
N ASN A 45 -3.14 -12.01 -4.11
CA ASN A 45 -4.14 -12.33 -5.11
C ASN A 45 -4.74 -13.74 -4.94
N ASP A 46 -3.92 -14.67 -4.44
CA ASP A 46 -4.33 -16.05 -4.19
C ASP A 46 -5.08 -16.23 -2.85
N GLU A 47 -5.19 -15.17 -2.03
CA GLU A 47 -5.95 -15.20 -0.77
C GLU A 47 -7.45 -15.01 -0.98
N VAL A 48 -8.23 -15.76 -0.20
CA VAL A 48 -9.68 -15.52 -0.07
C VAL A 48 -9.91 -14.51 1.03
N VAL A 49 -10.33 -13.30 0.65
CA VAL A 49 -10.57 -12.18 1.58
C VAL A 49 -12.06 -12.05 1.88
N ASN A 50 -12.47 -12.45 3.08
CA ASN A 50 -13.85 -12.42 3.54
C ASN A 50 -14.39 -11.00 3.75
N GLU A 51 -15.70 -10.90 4.01
CA GLU A 51 -16.40 -9.62 4.12
C GLU A 51 -16.11 -8.80 5.39
N SER A 52 -15.19 -9.23 6.26
CA SER A 52 -14.79 -8.45 7.44
C SER A 52 -13.70 -7.43 7.14
N ILE A 53 -12.91 -7.66 6.08
CA ILE A 53 -11.82 -6.76 5.69
C ILE A 53 -11.87 -6.45 4.19
N ARG A 54 -11.15 -5.41 3.76
CA ARG A 54 -10.91 -5.09 2.35
C ARG A 54 -9.42 -4.93 2.14
N VAL A 55 -8.89 -5.48 1.05
CA VAL A 55 -7.48 -5.33 0.68
C VAL A 55 -7.42 -4.58 -0.65
N ILE A 56 -6.76 -3.43 -0.62
CA ILE A 56 -6.60 -2.54 -1.75
C ILE A 56 -5.11 -2.39 -2.02
N THR A 57 -4.67 -2.76 -3.22
CA THR A 57 -3.26 -2.69 -3.60
C THR A 57 -3.05 -1.69 -4.73
N GLN A 58 -2.21 -0.68 -4.53
CA GLN A 58 -1.62 0.10 -5.62
C GLN A 58 -0.24 -0.49 -5.92
N LEU A 59 -0.14 -1.14 -7.09
CA LEU A 59 1.02 -1.88 -7.54
C LEU A 59 1.66 -1.17 -8.73
N ALA A 60 2.95 -0.94 -8.63
CA ALA A 60 3.76 -0.45 -9.74
C ALA A 60 4.67 -1.55 -10.29
N ARG A 61 4.81 -1.59 -11.62
CA ARG A 61 5.68 -2.53 -12.33
C ARG A 61 6.56 -1.80 -13.33
N ALA A 62 7.87 -1.92 -13.15
CA ALA A 62 8.86 -1.46 -14.10
C ALA A 62 8.79 -2.25 -15.42
N PRO A 63 9.20 -1.63 -16.54
CA PRO A 63 9.45 -2.35 -17.77
C PRO A 63 10.50 -3.46 -17.56
N GLN A 64 10.25 -4.64 -18.14
CA GLN A 64 11.18 -5.78 -18.05
C GLN A 64 12.56 -5.48 -18.67
N SER A 65 12.65 -4.52 -19.58
CA SER A 65 13.94 -4.02 -20.10
C SER A 65 14.78 -3.37 -19.01
N LEU A 66 14.18 -2.60 -18.11
CA LEU A 66 14.86 -1.97 -16.98
C LEU A 66 15.36 -3.04 -15.99
N VAL A 67 14.49 -3.99 -15.63
CA VAL A 67 14.83 -5.08 -14.72
C VAL A 67 16.00 -5.90 -15.29
N LYS A 68 15.96 -6.28 -16.57
CA LYS A 68 17.04 -7.03 -17.23
C LYS A 68 18.35 -6.25 -17.31
N LEU A 69 18.28 -4.93 -17.49
CA LEU A 69 19.47 -4.08 -17.51
C LEU A 69 20.18 -4.09 -16.15
N LEU A 70 19.42 -3.97 -15.06
CA LEU A 70 19.97 -3.89 -13.70
C LEU A 70 20.27 -5.26 -13.08
N ARG A 71 19.55 -6.32 -13.50
CA ARG A 71 19.66 -7.70 -12.98
C ARG A 71 19.76 -8.71 -14.14
N PRO A 72 20.84 -8.69 -14.95
CA PRO A 72 20.95 -9.49 -16.17
C PRO A 72 20.95 -11.01 -15.95
N THR A 73 21.32 -11.47 -14.75
CA THR A 73 21.32 -12.89 -14.38
C THR A 73 19.97 -13.39 -13.82
N LEU A 74 18.98 -12.51 -13.70
CA LEU A 74 17.66 -12.89 -13.20
C LEU A 74 16.88 -13.65 -14.29
N LEU A 75 16.74 -14.96 -14.10
CA LEU A 75 16.04 -15.85 -15.02
C LEU A 75 14.53 -15.97 -14.75
N ARG A 76 13.91 -14.96 -14.12
CA ARG A 76 12.47 -14.96 -13.84
C ARG A 76 11.70 -14.43 -15.04
N SER A 77 10.80 -15.26 -15.58
CA SER A 77 9.86 -14.87 -16.62
C SER A 77 8.48 -14.63 -16.02
N ASN A 78 8.12 -13.38 -15.73
CA ASN A 78 6.71 -13.04 -15.61
C ASN A 78 6.14 -12.90 -17.03
N LEU A 79 5.18 -13.78 -17.36
CA LEU A 79 4.54 -13.87 -18.68
C LEU A 79 3.67 -12.64 -18.99
N ASP A 80 3.34 -11.84 -17.99
CA ASP A 80 2.48 -10.67 -18.13
C ASP A 80 3.32 -9.39 -18.31
N SER A 81 3.16 -8.78 -19.48
CA SER A 81 4.07 -7.78 -20.06
C SER A 81 3.74 -6.32 -19.71
N TRP A 82 2.69 -6.08 -18.93
CA TRP A 82 2.30 -4.71 -18.59
C TRP A 82 3.30 -4.05 -17.62
N HIS A 83 3.46 -2.74 -17.79
CA HIS A 83 4.22 -1.87 -16.90
C HIS A 83 3.40 -0.62 -16.59
N GLY A 84 3.78 0.12 -15.55
CA GLY A 84 3.02 1.26 -15.02
C GLY A 84 2.43 0.95 -13.66
N VAL A 85 1.35 1.65 -13.29
CA VAL A 85 0.75 1.58 -11.96
C VAL A 85 -0.73 1.27 -12.06
N LYS A 86 -1.20 0.27 -11.30
CA LYS A 86 -2.60 -0.14 -11.25
C LYS A 86 -3.07 -0.28 -9.82
N ARG A 87 -4.37 -0.10 -9.60
CA ARG A 87 -5.06 -0.39 -8.34
C ARG A 87 -5.88 -1.65 -8.46
N TYR A 88 -5.82 -2.45 -7.41
CA TYR A 88 -6.50 -3.73 -7.30
C TYR A 88 -7.32 -3.79 -6.02
N GLU A 89 -8.46 -4.47 -6.08
CA GLU A 89 -9.25 -4.84 -4.91
C GLU A 89 -9.32 -6.37 -4.84
N THR A 90 -8.90 -6.94 -3.71
CA THR A 90 -8.97 -8.37 -3.43
C THR A 90 -10.12 -8.64 -2.45
N THR A 91 -11.01 -9.56 -2.84
CA THR A 91 -12.22 -9.93 -2.12
C THR A 91 -12.41 -11.46 -2.11
N LEU A 92 -13.55 -11.92 -1.59
CA LEU A 92 -14.03 -13.31 -1.67
C LEU A 92 -14.06 -13.83 -3.12
N GLU A 93 -14.43 -12.95 -4.06
CA GLU A 93 -14.61 -13.30 -5.48
C GLU A 93 -13.28 -13.31 -6.26
N GLY A 94 -12.17 -13.00 -5.57
CA GLY A 94 -10.84 -12.85 -6.15
C GLY A 94 -10.42 -11.38 -6.26
N THR A 95 -9.36 -11.15 -7.03
CA THR A 95 -8.78 -9.82 -7.24
C THR A 95 -9.22 -9.23 -8.58
N THR A 96 -9.61 -7.96 -8.56
CA THR A 96 -10.02 -7.21 -9.76
C THR A 96 -9.22 -5.92 -9.89
N ILE A 97 -9.00 -5.48 -11.13
CA ILE A 97 -8.42 -4.15 -11.41
C ILE A 97 -9.52 -3.12 -11.17
N VAL A 98 -9.25 -2.16 -10.28
CA VAL A 98 -10.16 -1.05 -9.98
C VAL A 98 -9.84 0.17 -10.84
N GLU A 99 -8.55 0.41 -11.09
CA GLU A 99 -8.09 1.59 -11.83
C GLU A 99 -6.72 1.33 -12.47
N ASP A 100 -6.55 1.77 -13.71
CA ASP A 100 -5.25 1.85 -14.37
C ASP A 100 -4.77 3.30 -14.33
N LEU A 101 -3.69 3.55 -13.58
CA LEU A 101 -3.14 4.89 -13.37
C LEU A 101 -2.08 5.26 -14.41
N GLY A 102 -1.73 4.33 -15.31
CA GLY A 102 -0.67 4.51 -16.28
C GLY A 102 0.70 4.69 -15.63
N ASN A 103 1.54 5.55 -16.20
CA ASN A 103 2.83 5.88 -15.60
C ASN A 103 2.67 6.85 -14.42
N ARG A 104 3.23 6.49 -13.26
CA ARG A 104 3.26 7.34 -12.06
C ARG A 104 4.60 7.20 -11.38
N ASN A 105 5.06 8.30 -10.79
CA ASN A 105 6.17 8.28 -9.86
C ASN A 105 5.67 7.79 -8.50
N MET A 106 6.08 6.59 -8.11
CA MET A 106 5.72 5.99 -6.82
C MET A 106 6.56 6.54 -5.66
N ALA A 107 7.60 7.32 -5.97
CA ALA A 107 8.39 8.05 -5.00
C ALA A 107 7.85 9.47 -4.74
N ASP A 108 6.80 9.90 -5.45
CA ASP A 108 6.18 11.21 -5.25
C ASP A 108 5.23 11.16 -4.02
N PRO A 109 5.46 11.99 -2.98
CA PRO A 109 4.57 12.09 -1.83
C PRO A 109 3.10 12.33 -2.19
N TYR A 110 2.84 13.05 -3.29
CA TYR A 110 1.48 13.29 -3.75
C TYR A 110 0.80 11.99 -4.23
N THR A 111 1.52 11.10 -4.91
CA THR A 111 0.99 9.79 -5.32
C THR A 111 0.58 8.94 -4.11
N LEU A 112 1.37 8.97 -3.03
CA LEU A 112 1.04 8.27 -1.78
C LEU A 112 -0.17 8.91 -1.08
N TYR A 113 -0.19 10.25 -0.97
CA TYR A 113 -1.32 10.99 -0.43
C TYR A 113 -2.62 10.65 -1.17
N GLU A 114 -2.60 10.69 -2.50
CA GLU A 114 -3.76 10.35 -3.33
C GLU A 114 -4.24 8.93 -3.09
N PHE A 115 -3.31 7.97 -2.99
CA PHE A 115 -3.67 6.58 -2.72
C PHE A 115 -4.33 6.40 -1.35
N ILE A 116 -3.73 6.94 -0.28
CA ILE A 116 -4.28 6.82 1.07
C ILE A 116 -5.66 7.49 1.14
N THR A 117 -5.77 8.72 0.64
CA THR A 117 -7.02 9.47 0.66
C THR A 117 -8.10 8.78 -0.17
N TRP A 118 -7.77 8.31 -1.38
CA TRP A 118 -8.69 7.59 -2.24
C TRP A 118 -9.14 6.28 -1.60
N GLY A 119 -8.21 5.51 -1.02
CA GLY A 119 -8.48 4.23 -0.37
C GLY A 119 -9.42 4.38 0.81
N ILE A 120 -9.13 5.31 1.73
CA ILE A 120 -9.97 5.58 2.89
C ILE A 120 -11.37 6.08 2.47
N THR A 121 -11.43 6.96 1.48
CA THR A 121 -12.71 7.55 1.03
C THR A 121 -13.59 6.52 0.32
N ASN A 122 -13.00 5.65 -0.52
CA ASN A 122 -13.75 4.69 -1.30
C ASN A 122 -14.05 3.39 -0.56
N TYR A 123 -13.23 3.04 0.43
CA TYR A 123 -13.32 1.81 1.20
C TYR A 123 -13.29 2.12 2.71
N PRO A 124 -14.35 2.78 3.23
CA PRO A 124 -14.40 3.15 4.65
C PRO A 124 -14.44 1.92 5.56
N SER A 125 -13.68 1.97 6.65
CA SER A 125 -13.57 0.90 7.64
C SER A 125 -13.30 1.41 9.04
N ASN A 126 -13.46 0.55 10.04
CA ASN A 126 -13.19 0.88 11.43
C ASN A 126 -11.71 1.09 11.69
N ASN A 127 -10.85 0.35 11.02
CA ASN A 127 -9.40 0.44 11.18
C ASN A 127 -8.71 0.43 9.80
N VAL A 128 -7.62 1.16 9.67
CA VAL A 128 -6.81 1.26 8.45
C VAL A 128 -5.41 0.75 8.73
N MET A 129 -4.97 -0.23 7.94
CA MET A 129 -3.56 -0.61 7.88
C MET A 129 -2.96 -0.07 6.57
N LEU A 130 -1.83 0.62 6.66
CA LEU A 130 -1.05 1.04 5.49
C LEU A 130 0.24 0.23 5.44
N ILE A 131 0.50 -0.43 4.30
CA ILE A 131 1.72 -1.17 4.04
C ILE A 131 2.50 -0.45 2.95
N LEU A 132 3.74 -0.05 3.25
CA LEU A 132 4.66 0.58 2.32
C LEU A 132 5.75 -0.44 1.96
N SER A 133 5.78 -0.90 0.72
CA SER A 133 6.69 -1.92 0.21
C SER A 133 7.55 -1.43 -0.95
N GLY A 134 8.87 -1.56 -0.82
CA GLY A 134 9.84 -1.15 -1.84
C GLY A 134 11.26 -1.08 -1.26
N HIS A 135 12.17 -0.39 -1.96
CA HIS A 135 13.48 -0.09 -1.38
C HIS A 135 13.39 0.89 -0.21
N GLY A 136 14.27 0.71 0.78
CA GLY A 136 14.47 1.64 1.88
C GLY A 136 15.93 2.08 1.96
N ALA A 137 16.15 3.34 2.32
CA ALA A 137 17.45 3.98 2.46
C ALA A 137 17.60 4.65 3.84
N GLY A 138 16.89 4.14 4.86
CA GLY A 138 16.90 4.70 6.20
C GLY A 138 16.29 6.11 6.23
N PHE A 139 16.92 7.02 7.00
CA PHE A 139 16.47 8.41 7.13
C PHE A 139 16.40 9.17 5.78
N ALA A 140 17.12 8.71 4.74
CA ALA A 140 17.07 9.34 3.43
C ALA A 140 15.72 9.12 2.72
N GLY A 141 14.98 8.05 3.07
CA GLY A 141 13.67 7.76 2.48
C GLY A 141 13.48 6.30 2.04
N MET A 142 12.42 6.08 1.27
CA MET A 142 12.08 4.78 0.67
C MET A 142 11.41 4.96 -0.71
N MET A 143 10.95 3.87 -1.32
CA MET A 143 10.21 3.87 -2.58
C MET A 143 11.04 4.39 -3.75
N THR A 144 12.23 3.85 -3.99
CA THR A 144 13.00 4.25 -5.18
C THR A 144 12.21 3.98 -6.46
N ASP A 145 12.24 4.93 -7.39
CA ASP A 145 11.55 4.82 -8.67
C ASP A 145 12.55 5.15 -9.78
N LEU A 146 12.81 4.15 -10.64
CA LEU A 146 13.75 4.19 -11.75
C LEU A 146 13.03 4.06 -13.11
N ALA A 147 11.70 3.89 -13.10
CA ALA A 147 10.90 3.66 -14.31
C ALA A 147 10.37 4.96 -14.95
N ASN A 148 10.64 6.11 -14.31
CA ASN A 148 10.27 7.43 -14.77
C ASN A 148 11.45 8.14 -15.48
N ASP A 149 11.29 9.43 -15.78
CA ASP A 149 12.26 10.26 -16.49
C ASP A 149 13.62 10.39 -15.77
N HIS A 150 13.61 10.32 -14.44
CA HIS A 150 14.80 10.36 -13.59
C HIS A 150 14.68 9.37 -12.41
N PRO A 151 15.78 9.01 -11.73
CA PRO A 151 15.74 8.29 -10.47
C PRO A 151 15.13 9.13 -9.36
N PHE A 152 14.15 8.58 -8.64
CA PHE A 152 13.52 9.22 -7.48
C PHE A 152 13.66 8.36 -6.22
N ILE A 153 13.53 9.02 -5.06
CA ILE A 153 13.32 8.41 -3.75
C ILE A 153 12.37 9.30 -2.95
N MET A 154 11.41 8.70 -2.24
CA MET A 154 10.50 9.43 -1.38
C MET A 154 11.17 9.68 -0.04
N SER A 155 11.45 10.95 0.27
CA SER A 155 12.03 11.32 1.56
C SER A 155 11.08 10.98 2.71
N MET A 156 11.64 10.77 3.91
CA MET A 156 10.82 10.57 5.12
C MET A 156 9.88 11.73 5.41
N ASN A 157 10.33 12.97 5.18
CA ASN A 157 9.46 14.15 5.25
C ASN A 157 8.29 14.08 4.24
N GLY A 158 8.54 13.58 3.03
CA GLY A 158 7.51 13.34 2.02
C GLY A 158 6.46 12.34 2.49
N ILE A 159 6.87 11.21 3.05
CA ILE A 159 5.97 10.19 3.61
C ILE A 159 5.13 10.77 4.75
N CYS A 160 5.77 11.48 5.68
CA CYS A 160 5.10 12.14 6.79
C CYS A 160 4.07 13.18 6.30
N SER A 161 4.44 13.98 5.30
CA SER A 161 3.55 14.97 4.67
C SER A 161 2.35 14.30 4.00
N ALA A 162 2.55 13.21 3.27
CA ALA A 162 1.47 12.46 2.63
C ALA A 162 0.46 11.95 3.68
N ILE A 163 0.95 11.29 4.73
CA ILE A 163 0.13 10.76 5.83
C ILE A 163 -0.62 11.88 6.56
N TYR A 164 0.07 12.97 6.90
CA TYR A 164 -0.54 14.14 7.54
C TYR A 164 -1.69 14.70 6.71
N ASN A 165 -1.43 14.98 5.43
CA ASN A 165 -2.42 15.56 4.52
C ASN A 165 -3.60 14.61 4.28
N SER A 166 -3.36 13.30 4.21
CA SER A 166 -4.43 12.31 4.09
C SER A 166 -5.33 12.30 5.31
N LYS A 167 -4.80 12.42 6.53
CA LYS A 167 -5.62 12.58 7.74
C LYS A 167 -6.40 13.90 7.72
N GLN A 168 -5.79 15.03 7.36
CA GLN A 168 -6.50 16.30 7.27
C GLN A 168 -7.67 16.22 6.28
N LYS A 169 -7.50 15.48 5.17
CA LYS A 169 -8.52 15.33 4.14
C LYS A 169 -9.64 14.37 4.51
N THR A 170 -9.33 13.27 5.18
CA THR A 170 -10.28 12.17 5.43
C THR A 170 -10.82 12.14 6.86
N ASN A 171 -10.19 12.90 7.77
CA ASN A 171 -10.42 12.84 9.21
C ASN A 171 -10.30 11.41 9.79
N LYS A 172 -9.41 10.59 9.21
CA LYS A 172 -9.20 9.19 9.59
C LYS A 172 -7.72 8.94 9.89
N ASN A 173 -7.47 8.25 11.00
CA ASN A 173 -6.13 7.75 11.34
C ASN A 173 -5.76 6.52 10.51
N ILE A 174 -4.47 6.31 10.38
CA ILE A 174 -3.88 5.02 10.02
C ILE A 174 -3.60 4.30 11.34
N ASP A 175 -4.45 3.33 11.68
CA ASP A 175 -4.32 2.58 12.93
C ASP A 175 -2.99 1.82 12.98
N CYS A 176 -2.51 1.30 11.85
CA CYS A 176 -1.21 0.64 11.77
C CYS A 176 -0.49 0.96 10.46
N ILE A 177 0.79 1.35 10.53
CA ILE A 177 1.67 1.41 9.37
C ILE A 177 2.72 0.30 9.43
N LEU A 178 2.93 -0.41 8.33
CA LEU A 178 4.01 -1.36 8.13
C LEU A 178 4.99 -0.80 7.09
N LEU A 179 6.25 -0.62 7.48
CA LEU A 179 7.32 -0.20 6.58
C LEU A 179 8.12 -1.42 6.16
N ASP A 180 7.69 -2.07 5.07
CA ASP A 180 8.33 -3.27 4.55
C ASP A 180 9.48 -2.91 3.59
N ALA A 181 10.57 -2.43 4.17
CA ALA A 181 11.79 -2.12 3.46
C ALA A 181 13.02 -2.22 4.37
N CYS A 182 14.20 -2.36 3.76
CA CYS A 182 15.48 -2.32 4.49
C CYS A 182 15.66 -0.98 5.22
N TYR A 183 16.36 -1.02 6.36
CA TYR A 183 16.73 0.16 7.16
C TYR A 183 15.54 0.98 7.71
N MET A 184 14.32 0.47 7.70
CA MET A 184 13.17 1.16 8.30
C MET A 184 13.09 0.99 9.83
N ASN A 185 13.90 0.08 10.40
CA ASN A 185 14.06 -0.14 11.83
C ASN A 185 15.10 0.81 12.47
N MET A 186 14.89 2.11 12.26
CA MET A 186 15.73 3.17 12.80
C MET A 186 14.90 4.07 13.69
N ILE A 187 15.46 4.49 14.83
CA ILE A 187 14.74 5.32 15.80
C ILE A 187 14.36 6.68 15.20
N GLU A 188 15.17 7.22 14.29
CA GLU A 188 14.93 8.47 13.57
C GLU A 188 13.64 8.40 12.74
N ILE A 189 13.41 7.26 12.07
CA ILE A 189 12.21 7.02 11.25
C ILE A 189 10.97 6.94 12.14
N TRP A 190 11.07 6.21 13.25
CA TRP A 190 9.97 6.08 14.20
C TRP A 190 9.60 7.43 14.80
N TYR A 191 10.62 8.23 15.12
CA TYR A 191 10.47 9.55 15.71
C TYR A 191 9.80 10.52 14.73
N GLU A 192 10.19 10.54 13.46
CA GLU A 192 9.52 11.36 12.45
C GLU A 192 8.04 11.02 12.31
N LEU A 193 7.69 9.72 12.26
CA LEU A 193 6.30 9.28 12.17
C LEU A 193 5.49 9.61 13.44
N ALA A 194 6.09 9.42 14.62
CA ALA A 194 5.44 9.69 15.90
C ALA A 194 5.18 11.19 16.13
N LEU A 195 6.03 12.07 15.57
CA LEU A 195 5.91 13.52 15.70
C LEU A 195 5.02 14.18 14.65
N ILE A 196 4.42 13.41 13.73
CA ILE A 196 3.48 14.00 12.79
C ILE A 196 2.33 14.66 13.57
N SER A 197 2.07 15.93 13.26
CA SER A 197 1.05 16.72 13.95
C SER A 197 -0.33 16.05 13.88
N ASN A 198 -1.06 16.12 15.00
CA ASN A 198 -2.33 15.43 15.23
C ASN A 198 -2.24 13.89 15.31
N SER A 199 -1.05 13.30 15.41
CA SER A 199 -0.85 11.85 15.58
C SER A 199 -1.71 11.01 14.61
N PRO A 200 -1.41 11.03 13.31
CA PRO A 200 -2.18 10.30 12.30
C PRO A 200 -1.95 8.80 12.30
N VAL A 201 -0.92 8.31 13.01
CA VAL A 201 -0.54 6.90 13.07
C VAL A 201 -0.57 6.44 14.51
N ASP A 202 -1.26 5.33 14.78
CA ASP A 202 -1.38 4.79 16.14
C ASP A 202 -0.28 3.75 16.45
N TYR A 203 0.04 2.87 15.49
CA TYR A 203 1.10 1.86 15.62
C TYR A 203 2.04 1.83 14.40
N ILE A 204 3.33 1.62 14.67
CA ILE A 204 4.37 1.46 13.66
C ILE A 204 4.91 0.03 13.75
N LEU A 205 4.84 -0.71 12.66
CA LEU A 205 5.44 -2.02 12.49
C LEU A 205 6.62 -1.91 11.53
N VAL A 206 7.75 -2.47 11.95
CA VAL A 206 8.96 -2.54 11.12
C VAL A 206 9.62 -3.92 11.26
N PRO A 207 10.27 -4.41 10.20
CA PRO A 207 11.15 -5.57 10.26
C PRO A 207 12.24 -5.39 11.32
N SER A 208 12.50 -6.38 12.17
CA SER A 208 13.54 -6.26 13.22
C SER A 208 14.98 -6.23 12.67
N LYS A 209 15.16 -6.65 11.42
CA LYS A 209 16.42 -6.66 10.65
C LYS A 209 16.12 -6.26 9.20
N ASN A 210 17.12 -6.31 8.33
CA ASN A 210 16.89 -6.21 6.89
C ASN A 210 15.87 -7.27 6.44
N VAL A 211 14.98 -6.86 5.54
CA VAL A 211 13.94 -7.72 4.98
C VAL A 211 14.58 -8.65 3.95
N PRO A 212 14.15 -9.93 3.85
CA PRO A 212 14.42 -10.74 2.68
C PRO A 212 14.02 -10.00 1.39
N ILE A 213 14.66 -10.31 0.27
CA ILE A 213 14.32 -9.64 -1.00
C ILE A 213 12.86 -9.91 -1.40
N GLU A 214 12.31 -11.02 -0.95
CA GLU A 214 10.92 -11.45 -1.16
C GLU A 214 9.88 -10.67 -0.33
N GLY A 215 10.31 -9.75 0.54
CA GLY A 215 9.41 -8.98 1.39
C GLY A 215 8.79 -9.77 2.55
N LEU A 216 7.86 -9.14 3.27
CA LEU A 216 7.07 -9.79 4.30
C LEU A 216 5.82 -10.49 3.71
N PRO A 217 5.35 -11.60 4.31
CA PRO A 217 4.21 -12.35 3.81
C PRO A 217 2.86 -11.68 4.19
N TYR A 218 2.43 -10.64 3.47
CA TYR A 218 1.20 -9.89 3.80
C TYR A 218 -0.05 -10.77 3.84
N HIS A 219 -0.11 -11.83 3.05
CA HIS A 219 -1.19 -12.81 3.07
C HIS A 219 -1.41 -13.42 4.47
N LEU A 220 -0.35 -13.61 5.27
CA LEU A 220 -0.48 -14.08 6.66
C LEU A 220 -1.05 -13.00 7.58
N VAL A 221 -0.68 -11.73 7.38
CA VAL A 221 -1.26 -10.59 8.12
C VAL A 221 -2.75 -10.47 7.82
N ILE A 222 -3.13 -10.60 6.55
CA ILE A 222 -4.52 -10.60 6.08
C ILE A 222 -5.30 -11.75 6.73
N ARG A 223 -4.78 -12.98 6.75
CA ARG A 223 -5.41 -14.12 7.44
C ARG A 223 -5.61 -13.85 8.93
N TYR A 224 -4.58 -13.36 9.61
CA TYR A 224 -4.65 -13.04 11.03
C TYR A 224 -5.74 -12.00 11.34
N LEU A 225 -5.81 -10.90 10.57
CA LEU A 225 -6.84 -9.87 10.75
C LEU A 225 -8.26 -10.42 10.56
N GLN A 226 -8.45 -11.34 9.62
CA GLN A 226 -9.75 -11.99 9.40
C GLN A 226 -10.17 -12.88 10.57
N GLU A 227 -9.23 -13.64 11.14
CA GLU A 227 -9.48 -14.51 12.30
C GLU A 227 -9.87 -13.69 13.53
N GLU A 228 -9.13 -12.60 13.79
CA GLU A 228 -9.42 -11.68 14.89
C GLU A 228 -10.80 -11.03 14.76
N CYS A 229 -11.18 -10.59 13.55
CA CYS A 229 -12.51 -10.04 13.30
C CYS A 229 -13.63 -11.07 13.54
N ASN A 230 -13.40 -12.34 13.19
CA ASN A 230 -14.38 -13.40 13.40
C ASN A 230 -14.54 -13.76 14.88
N ASN A 231 -13.46 -13.70 15.66
CA ASN A 231 -13.50 -13.97 17.10
C ASN A 231 -14.26 -12.87 17.86
N LYS A 232 -14.12 -11.60 17.45
CA LYS A 232 -14.88 -10.48 18.04
C LYS A 232 -16.40 -10.60 17.85
N LYS A 233 -16.88 -11.28 16.81
CA LYS A 233 -18.32 -11.48 16.56
C LYS A 233 -18.96 -12.60 17.41
N LYS A 234 -18.15 -13.41 18.10
CA LYS A 234 -18.63 -14.53 18.93
C LYS A 234 -18.94 -14.14 20.38
N TYR A 235 -18.62 -12.92 20.79
CA TYR A 235 -18.87 -12.36 22.11
C TYR A 235 -19.79 -11.13 21.99
#